data_AF-E3MBH7-F1
#
_entry.id   AF-E3MBH7-F1
#
_cell.length_a   1.000
_cell.length_b   1.000
_cell.length_c   1.000
_cell.angle_alpha   90.00
_cell.angle_beta   90.00
_cell.angle_gamma   90.00
#
_symmetry.space_group_name_H-M   'P 1'
#
loop_
_entity.id
_entity.type
_entity.pdbx_description
1 polymer ?
#
loop_
_entity_poly.entity_id
_entity_poly.type
_entity_poly.pdbx_seq_one_letter_code
_entity_poly.pdbx_strand_id
1 'polypeptide(L)'
;MNTAILLLFLYGLVLADPQAIFLNQYNADMAASNVAVEAGGMLYLASNDDVASLKMITITNGGSSLTLNQLLNQNGLKLASNQLTIKSTIPSASSATLSGFLYATTAAQANDNTFSVTVVNGGQQLNRAGGQTTTVILNVEFKQNFPPFDAPKRTTYVTGINQFGSTSLNFHHGLPAADYQTLKSNQFFENPQYFDNDGGQEKILFKSVEPMQVNLPYWYITADGPYSMTLDGTYRNVIHNTTSVNTTGVFVLTDVWLPHYVNFVTDPTRKGNTFTLVTTELKREAQVVFTNDESAFPATYAPGNNLIHAFIGSNFKSERLVVNGTDIYPGTMYLQYYVWTGYLLPTTTVPTTVRTSSRPITSTTVATSTKSCNKLKVFLSLLVLVCVI
;
A
#
# COMPACT_ATOMS: atom_id res chain seq x y z
N MET A 1 -48.19 24.67 -6.48
CA MET A 1 -46.78 24.95 -6.11
C MET A 1 -46.20 23.66 -5.55
N ASN A 2 -45.76 22.71 -6.39
CA ASN A 2 -45.17 21.44 -5.92
C ASN A 2 -44.42 20.66 -7.02
N THR A 3 -43.80 21.38 -7.95
CA THR A 3 -42.94 20.80 -9.01
C THR A 3 -41.46 21.17 -8.83
N ALA A 4 -41.12 22.06 -7.88
CA ALA A 4 -39.74 22.50 -7.63
C ALA A 4 -38.98 21.59 -6.65
N ILE A 5 -39.67 20.85 -5.78
CA ILE A 5 -39.03 20.02 -4.74
C ILE A 5 -38.65 18.63 -5.27
N LEU A 6 -39.26 18.16 -6.36
CA LEU A 6 -38.91 16.87 -6.97
C LEU A 6 -37.66 16.96 -7.90
N LEU A 7 -37.25 18.16 -8.33
CA LEU A 7 -36.03 18.36 -9.12
C LEU A 7 -34.76 18.51 -8.26
N LEU A 8 -34.89 18.85 -6.97
CA LEU A 8 -33.75 18.91 -6.04
C LEU A 8 -33.25 17.52 -5.63
N PHE A 9 -34.02 16.46 -5.87
CA PHE A 9 -33.59 15.07 -5.68
C PHE A 9 -32.92 14.43 -6.92
N LEU A 10 -32.82 15.13 -8.05
CA LEU A 10 -32.13 14.65 -9.26
C LEU A 10 -30.81 15.36 -9.60
N TYR A 11 -30.38 16.33 -8.78
CA TYR A 11 -29.04 16.92 -8.85
C TYR A 11 -28.12 16.45 -7.71
N GLY A 12 -28.45 15.30 -7.09
CA GLY A 12 -27.41 14.47 -6.54
C GLY A 12 -26.54 14.03 -7.72
N LEU A 13 -25.45 14.75 -7.97
CA LEU A 13 -24.32 14.23 -8.74
C LEU A 13 -23.96 12.91 -8.05
N VAL A 14 -24.50 11.80 -8.52
CA VAL A 14 -23.89 10.50 -8.28
C VAL A 14 -22.58 10.61 -9.03
N LEU A 15 -21.55 11.10 -8.35
CA LEU A 15 -20.19 11.04 -8.82
C LEU A 15 -19.98 9.57 -9.15
N ALA A 16 -19.83 9.26 -10.44
CA ALA A 16 -19.51 7.91 -10.83
C ALA A 16 -18.14 7.61 -10.21
N ASP A 17 -18.00 6.48 -9.51
CA ASP A 17 -16.69 6.07 -9.02
C ASP A 17 -15.75 5.81 -10.20
N PRO A 18 -14.45 6.09 -10.05
CA PRO A 18 -13.49 5.76 -11.10
C PRO A 18 -13.45 4.25 -11.33
N GLN A 19 -13.20 3.84 -12.58
CA GLN A 19 -13.38 2.45 -12.99
C GLN A 19 -12.14 1.88 -13.68
N ALA A 20 -11.85 0.61 -13.39
CA ALA A 20 -10.92 -0.20 -14.16
C ALA A 20 -11.70 -1.20 -15.02
N ILE A 21 -11.41 -1.20 -16.33
CA ILE A 21 -12.15 -1.98 -17.34
C ILE A 21 -11.16 -2.92 -18.02
N PHE A 22 -11.24 -4.22 -17.72
CA PHE A 22 -10.26 -5.22 -18.18
C PHE A 22 -10.53 -5.68 -19.61
N LEU A 23 -9.49 -5.68 -20.45
CA LEU A 23 -9.64 -5.95 -21.89
C LEU A 23 -10.00 -7.41 -22.21
N ASN A 24 -9.62 -8.34 -21.34
CA ASN A 24 -9.91 -9.76 -21.49
C ASN A 24 -11.40 -10.12 -21.38
N GLN A 25 -12.24 -9.14 -21.06
CA GLN A 25 -13.69 -9.29 -20.99
C GLN A 25 -14.37 -8.98 -22.34
N TYR A 26 -13.64 -8.57 -23.38
CA TYR A 26 -14.21 -8.14 -24.66
C TYR A 26 -13.67 -8.95 -25.84
N ASN A 27 -14.54 -9.72 -26.47
CA ASN A 27 -14.22 -10.56 -27.63
C ASN A 27 -15.18 -10.32 -28.81
N ALA A 28 -14.89 -10.96 -29.94
CA ALA A 28 -15.62 -10.85 -31.20
C ALA A 28 -17.05 -11.39 -31.15
N ASP A 29 -17.33 -12.32 -30.23
CA ASP A 29 -18.64 -12.97 -30.10
C ASP A 29 -19.60 -12.12 -29.26
N MET A 30 -19.10 -11.05 -28.62
CA MET A 30 -19.89 -10.13 -27.81
C MET A 30 -20.41 -8.95 -28.62
N ALA A 31 -21.65 -8.54 -28.33
CA ALA A 31 -22.15 -7.25 -28.75
C ALA A 31 -21.29 -6.12 -28.17
N ALA A 32 -21.36 -4.94 -28.81
CA ALA A 32 -20.71 -3.75 -28.29
C ALA A 32 -21.19 -3.49 -26.85
N SER A 33 -20.24 -3.37 -25.94
CA SER A 33 -20.50 -3.25 -24.51
C SER A 33 -20.49 -1.79 -24.10
N ASN A 34 -21.51 -1.36 -23.35
CA ASN A 34 -21.61 -0.01 -22.84
C ASN A 34 -21.18 0.03 -21.38
N VAL A 35 -20.13 0.79 -21.10
CA VAL A 35 -19.62 1.02 -19.75
C VAL A 35 -20.02 2.43 -19.33
N ALA A 36 -20.59 2.57 -18.13
CA ALA A 36 -20.90 3.87 -17.56
C ALA A 36 -19.60 4.57 -17.14
N VAL A 37 -19.39 5.79 -17.64
CA VAL A 37 -18.23 6.63 -17.31
C VAL A 37 -18.74 8.05 -17.02
N GLU A 38 -17.86 8.97 -16.62
CA GLU A 38 -18.26 10.36 -16.40
C GLU A 38 -17.77 11.27 -17.54
N ALA A 39 -18.69 12.05 -18.11
CA ALA A 39 -18.36 13.11 -19.05
C ALA A 39 -17.49 14.15 -18.34
N GLY A 40 -16.40 14.55 -18.98
CA GLY A 40 -15.35 15.36 -18.37
C GLY A 40 -14.27 14.55 -17.65
N GLY A 41 -14.44 13.23 -17.45
CA GLY A 41 -13.38 12.35 -16.98
C GLY A 41 -12.28 12.14 -18.02
N MET A 42 -11.21 11.44 -17.62
CA MET A 42 -10.11 11.03 -18.49
C MET A 42 -10.04 9.51 -18.58
N LEU A 43 -9.77 8.99 -19.77
CA LEU A 43 -9.57 7.57 -20.03
C LEU A 43 -8.11 7.29 -20.34
N TYR A 44 -7.49 6.41 -19.57
CA TYR A 44 -6.11 5.95 -19.73
C TYR A 44 -6.09 4.48 -20.13
N LEU A 45 -5.04 4.08 -20.85
CA LEU A 45 -4.78 2.67 -21.19
C LEU A 45 -3.50 2.21 -20.51
N ALA A 46 -3.61 1.17 -19.69
CA ALA A 46 -2.46 0.43 -19.15
C ALA A 46 -2.43 -0.94 -19.81
N SER A 47 -1.53 -1.11 -20.79
CA SER A 47 -1.40 -2.38 -21.51
C SER A 47 0.00 -2.55 -22.09
N ASN A 48 0.47 -3.79 -22.06
CA ASN A 48 1.63 -4.27 -22.79
C ASN A 48 1.23 -5.28 -23.89
N ASP A 49 -0.06 -5.40 -24.19
CA ASP A 49 -0.55 -6.33 -25.22
C ASP A 49 0.00 -5.97 -26.60
N ASP A 50 -0.01 -6.95 -27.50
CA ASP A 50 0.47 -6.75 -28.86
C ASP A 50 -0.36 -5.68 -29.61
N VAL A 51 0.33 -4.84 -30.39
CA VAL A 51 -0.28 -3.72 -31.11
C VAL A 51 -1.35 -4.21 -32.11
N ALA A 52 -1.19 -5.39 -32.72
CA ALA A 52 -2.20 -5.95 -33.60
C ALA A 52 -3.48 -6.30 -32.83
N SER A 53 -3.36 -6.82 -31.60
CA SER A 53 -4.51 -7.05 -30.72
C SER A 53 -5.17 -5.73 -30.34
N LEU A 54 -4.41 -4.73 -29.91
CA LEU A 54 -4.96 -3.42 -29.53
C LEU A 54 -5.66 -2.68 -30.68
N LYS A 55 -5.27 -2.91 -31.94
CA LYS A 55 -5.97 -2.38 -33.12
C LYS A 55 -7.37 -2.97 -33.33
N MET A 56 -7.61 -4.17 -32.80
CA MET A 56 -8.88 -4.90 -32.94
C MET A 56 -9.91 -4.53 -31.87
N ILE A 57 -9.55 -3.68 -30.91
CA ILE A 57 -10.48 -3.12 -29.92
C ILE A 57 -10.68 -1.64 -30.22
N THR A 58 -11.94 -1.28 -30.48
CA THR A 58 -12.38 0.09 -30.73
C THR A 58 -13.18 0.58 -29.54
N ILE A 59 -12.92 1.82 -29.14
CA ILE A 59 -13.72 2.56 -28.17
C ILE A 59 -14.43 3.72 -28.84
N THR A 60 -15.65 4.02 -28.39
CA THR A 60 -16.46 5.13 -28.86
C THR A 60 -16.99 5.92 -27.67
N ASN A 61 -16.81 7.24 -27.70
CA ASN A 61 -17.33 8.15 -26.68
C ASN A 61 -17.69 9.51 -27.32
N GLY A 62 -18.89 10.01 -27.04
CA GLY A 62 -19.38 11.28 -27.59
C GLY A 62 -19.43 11.35 -29.12
N GLY A 63 -19.61 10.22 -29.80
CA GLY A 63 -19.63 10.12 -31.27
C GLY A 63 -18.26 9.94 -31.93
N SER A 64 -17.17 10.15 -31.19
CA SER A 64 -15.80 9.91 -31.66
C SER A 64 -15.38 8.47 -31.38
N SER A 65 -14.69 7.84 -32.33
CA SER A 65 -14.18 6.47 -32.19
C SER A 65 -12.68 6.40 -32.45
N LEU A 66 -11.99 5.57 -31.67
CA LEU A 66 -10.57 5.28 -31.85
C LEU A 66 -10.25 3.84 -31.43
N THR A 67 -9.16 3.29 -31.93
CA THR A 67 -8.65 1.97 -31.52
C THR A 67 -7.72 2.09 -30.32
N LEU A 68 -7.57 1.04 -29.51
CA LEU A 68 -6.76 1.11 -28.30
C LEU A 68 -5.28 1.41 -28.57
N ASN A 69 -4.73 0.98 -29.71
CA ASN A 69 -3.37 1.36 -30.08
C ASN A 69 -3.22 2.87 -30.36
N GLN A 70 -4.30 3.55 -30.76
CA GLN A 70 -4.27 5.02 -30.91
C GLN A 70 -4.28 5.68 -29.52
N LEU A 71 -5.06 5.14 -28.57
CA LEU A 71 -5.06 5.61 -27.18
C LEU A 71 -3.73 5.39 -26.47
N LEU A 72 -3.04 4.27 -26.75
CA LEU A 72 -1.73 3.96 -26.15
C LEU A 72 -0.70 5.07 -26.41
N ASN A 73 -0.85 5.80 -27.51
CA ASN A 73 0.03 6.90 -27.91
C ASN A 73 -0.44 8.28 -27.38
N GLN A 74 -1.48 8.30 -26.54
CA GLN A 74 -2.04 9.50 -25.93
C GLN A 74 -1.84 9.47 -24.41
N ASN A 75 -1.60 10.64 -23.81
CA ASN A 75 -1.55 10.80 -22.34
C ASN A 75 -2.97 10.93 -21.76
N GLY A 76 -3.84 9.99 -22.13
CA GLY A 76 -5.25 9.94 -21.80
C GLY A 76 -6.16 10.67 -22.80
N LEU A 77 -7.42 10.24 -22.83
CA LEU A 77 -8.50 10.79 -23.66
C LEU A 77 -9.56 11.44 -22.77
N LYS A 78 -9.91 12.70 -23.04
CA LYS A 78 -11.03 13.37 -22.35
C LYS A 78 -12.36 12.75 -22.81
N LEU A 79 -13.18 12.34 -21.85
CA LEU A 79 -14.49 11.75 -22.10
C LEU A 79 -15.51 12.87 -22.35
N ALA A 80 -16.18 12.83 -23.50
CA ALA A 80 -17.23 13.75 -23.92
C ALA A 80 -18.66 13.28 -23.56
N SER A 81 -18.83 12.04 -23.11
CA SER A 81 -20.14 11.46 -22.75
C SER A 81 -20.03 10.54 -21.53
N ASN A 82 -21.15 10.33 -20.84
CA ASN A 82 -21.29 9.41 -19.70
C ASN A 82 -21.33 7.92 -20.08
N GLN A 83 -21.03 7.60 -21.35
CA GLN A 83 -21.03 6.23 -21.87
C GLN A 83 -19.81 6.00 -22.74
N LEU A 84 -19.06 4.95 -22.41
CA LEU A 84 -17.99 4.41 -23.23
C LEU A 84 -18.48 3.12 -23.88
N THR A 85 -18.57 3.10 -25.20
CA THR A 85 -18.88 1.88 -25.94
C THR A 85 -17.57 1.20 -26.33
N ILE A 86 -17.43 -0.09 -26.01
CA ILE A 86 -16.27 -0.91 -26.33
C ILE A 86 -16.70 -2.02 -27.28
N LYS A 87 -16.00 -2.15 -28.41
CA LYS A 87 -16.22 -3.22 -29.38
C LYS A 87 -14.89 -3.90 -29.70
N SER A 88 -14.88 -5.23 -29.61
CA SER A 88 -13.73 -6.06 -29.96
C SER A 88 -14.06 -6.92 -31.17
N THR A 89 -13.08 -7.14 -32.03
CA THR A 89 -13.13 -8.18 -33.07
C THR A 89 -12.14 -9.31 -32.80
N ILE A 90 -11.56 -9.36 -31.60
CA ILE A 90 -10.57 -10.37 -31.20
C ILE A 90 -11.29 -11.70 -30.90
N PRO A 91 -10.84 -12.84 -31.46
CA PRO A 91 -11.40 -14.15 -31.13
C PRO A 91 -11.36 -14.44 -29.62
N SER A 92 -12.38 -15.13 -29.10
CA SER A 92 -12.55 -15.38 -27.66
C SER A 92 -11.31 -15.96 -26.95
N ALA A 93 -10.63 -16.93 -27.56
CA ALA A 93 -9.41 -17.52 -26.99
C ALA A 93 -8.26 -16.50 -26.87
N SER A 94 -8.10 -15.61 -27.84
CA SER A 94 -7.06 -14.56 -27.85
C SER A 94 -7.42 -13.39 -26.94
N SER A 95 -8.72 -13.08 -26.77
CA SER A 95 -9.17 -12.05 -25.84
C SER A 95 -8.89 -12.46 -24.39
N ALA A 96 -9.11 -13.73 -24.04
CA ALA A 96 -8.87 -14.25 -22.70
C ALA A 96 -7.42 -14.10 -22.21
N THR A 97 -6.46 -13.97 -23.13
CA THR A 97 -5.03 -13.77 -22.82
C THR A 97 -4.62 -12.30 -22.74
N LEU A 98 -5.53 -11.36 -23.01
CA LEU A 98 -5.23 -9.93 -22.89
C LEU A 98 -5.01 -9.54 -21.44
N SER A 99 -4.06 -8.63 -21.27
CA SER A 99 -3.56 -8.20 -19.97
C SER A 99 -3.85 -6.73 -19.68
N GLY A 100 -4.18 -5.96 -20.72
CA GLY A 100 -4.47 -4.56 -20.58
C GLY A 100 -5.77 -4.28 -19.85
N PHE A 101 -5.88 -3.05 -19.37
CA PHE A 101 -7.12 -2.50 -18.87
C PHE A 101 -7.17 -0.99 -19.12
N LEU A 102 -8.39 -0.46 -19.20
CA LEU A 102 -8.64 0.97 -19.23
C LEU A 102 -8.89 1.47 -17.82
N TYR A 103 -8.46 2.70 -17.54
CA TYR A 103 -8.79 3.41 -16.32
C TYR A 103 -9.57 4.67 -16.67
N ALA A 104 -10.81 4.77 -16.23
CA ALA A 104 -11.66 5.94 -16.39
C ALA A 104 -11.73 6.71 -15.07
N THR A 105 -11.27 7.95 -15.06
CA THR A 105 -11.39 8.85 -13.91
C THR A 105 -12.78 9.48 -13.84
N THR A 106 -13.10 10.04 -12.68
CA THR A 106 -14.20 11.00 -12.54
C THR A 106 -13.86 12.32 -13.22
N ALA A 107 -14.86 13.17 -13.47
CA ALA A 107 -14.64 14.52 -13.97
C ALA A 107 -13.94 15.40 -12.93
N ALA A 108 -14.24 15.21 -11.64
CA ALA A 108 -13.59 15.90 -10.54
C ALA A 108 -12.08 15.61 -10.52
N GLN A 109 -11.68 14.33 -10.61
CA GLN A 109 -10.29 13.92 -10.69
C GLN A 109 -9.59 14.48 -11.93
N ALA A 110 -10.27 14.45 -13.09
CA ALA A 110 -9.72 14.96 -14.34
C ALA A 110 -9.49 16.48 -14.36
N ASN A 111 -10.19 17.23 -13.49
CA ASN A 111 -10.07 18.68 -13.39
C ASN A 111 -9.25 19.12 -12.15
N ASP A 112 -8.75 18.17 -11.37
CA ASP A 112 -7.92 18.42 -10.20
C ASP A 112 -6.44 18.45 -10.60
N ASN A 113 -5.82 19.63 -10.49
CA ASN A 113 -4.40 19.82 -10.83
C ASN A 113 -3.43 19.10 -9.88
N THR A 114 -3.93 18.58 -8.76
CA THR A 114 -3.15 17.77 -7.80
C THR A 114 -3.30 16.27 -8.04
N PHE A 115 -4.21 15.88 -8.94
CA PHE A 115 -4.45 14.51 -9.34
C PHE A 115 -3.63 14.16 -10.59
N SER A 116 -3.06 12.96 -10.60
CA SER A 116 -2.26 12.49 -11.73
C SER A 116 -2.35 10.98 -11.89
N VAL A 117 -2.11 10.51 -13.11
CA VAL A 117 -2.08 9.09 -13.45
C VAL A 117 -0.74 8.77 -14.08
N THR A 118 -0.14 7.65 -13.66
CA THR A 118 1.14 7.17 -14.16
C THR A 118 1.00 5.71 -14.56
N VAL A 119 1.24 5.42 -15.84
CA VAL A 119 1.33 4.05 -16.34
C VAL A 119 2.77 3.57 -16.19
N VAL A 120 2.97 2.47 -15.46
CA VAL A 120 4.29 1.86 -15.27
C VAL A 120 4.48 0.78 -16.30
N ASN A 121 5.25 1.11 -17.35
CA ASN A 121 5.68 0.19 -18.41
C ASN A 121 7.21 0.05 -18.53
N GLY A 122 7.92 0.45 -17.47
CA GLY A 122 9.37 0.46 -17.35
C GLY A 122 9.82 1.42 -16.24
N GLY A 123 11.13 1.51 -16.05
CA GLY A 123 11.76 2.39 -15.07
C GLY A 123 11.51 3.87 -15.34
N GLN A 124 10.94 4.58 -14.35
CA GLN A 124 10.65 6.01 -14.42
C GLN A 124 10.80 6.67 -13.05
N GLN A 125 11.07 7.98 -13.06
CA GLN A 125 11.13 8.79 -11.85
C GLN A 125 9.80 9.50 -11.62
N LEU A 126 9.26 9.35 -10.41
CA LEU A 126 8.09 10.08 -9.95
C LEU A 126 8.56 11.17 -8.97
N ASN A 127 8.31 12.43 -9.32
CA ASN A 127 8.67 13.58 -8.50
C ASN A 127 7.44 14.47 -8.28
N ARG A 128 7.24 14.93 -7.03
CA ARG A 128 6.23 15.93 -6.66
C ARG A 128 6.88 17.03 -5.84
N ALA A 129 6.66 18.28 -6.26
CA ALA A 129 7.32 19.45 -5.70
C ALA A 129 6.74 19.93 -4.35
N GLY A 130 5.54 19.47 -3.97
CA GLY A 130 4.88 19.83 -2.72
C GLY A 130 3.36 19.85 -2.82
N GLY A 131 2.71 20.17 -1.70
CA GLY A 131 1.25 20.25 -1.58
C GLY A 131 0.57 18.89 -1.38
N GLN A 132 -0.76 18.93 -1.28
CA GLN A 132 -1.57 17.72 -1.31
C GLN A 132 -1.63 17.19 -2.73
N THR A 133 -1.29 15.92 -2.93
CA THR A 133 -1.28 15.29 -4.25
C THR A 133 -1.81 13.88 -4.21
N THR A 134 -2.43 13.47 -5.31
CA THR A 134 -2.87 12.09 -5.54
C THR A 134 -2.30 11.59 -6.84
N THR A 135 -1.59 10.47 -6.81
CA THR A 135 -1.04 9.84 -8.00
C THR A 135 -1.53 8.41 -8.11
N VAL A 136 -2.32 8.11 -9.13
CA VAL A 136 -2.73 6.73 -9.46
C VAL A 136 -1.63 6.07 -10.27
N ILE A 137 -1.24 4.87 -9.86
CA ILE A 137 -0.24 4.04 -10.51
C ILE A 137 -0.96 2.88 -11.20
N LEU A 138 -0.77 2.76 -12.51
CA LEU A 138 -1.34 1.68 -13.33
C LEU A 138 -0.21 0.77 -13.81
N ASN A 139 -0.19 -0.47 -13.34
CA ASN A 139 0.83 -1.44 -13.71
C ASN A 139 0.43 -2.21 -14.96
N VAL A 140 1.33 -2.30 -15.93
CA VAL A 140 1.14 -3.19 -17.08
C VAL A 140 1.67 -4.60 -16.75
N GLU A 141 1.20 -5.61 -17.48
CA GLU A 141 1.73 -6.98 -17.34
C GLU A 141 3.14 -7.09 -17.92
N PHE A 142 3.96 -7.96 -17.31
CA PHE A 142 5.31 -8.23 -17.77
C PHE A 142 5.32 -8.83 -19.18
N LYS A 143 6.20 -8.30 -20.05
CA LYS A 143 6.57 -8.98 -21.30
C LYS A 143 7.70 -9.98 -21.03
N GLN A 144 7.40 -11.05 -20.32
CA GLN A 144 8.36 -12.14 -20.13
C GLN A 144 7.74 -13.46 -20.57
N ASN A 145 8.41 -14.18 -21.45
CA ASN A 145 7.90 -15.47 -21.98
C ASN A 145 7.88 -16.57 -20.89
N PHE A 146 8.69 -16.40 -19.84
CA PHE A 146 8.83 -17.35 -18.73
C PHE A 146 9.12 -16.58 -17.43
N PRO A 147 8.14 -15.89 -16.84
CA PRO A 147 8.33 -15.30 -15.53
C PRO A 147 8.53 -16.41 -14.48
N PRO A 148 9.24 -16.15 -13.37
CA PRO A 148 9.25 -17.04 -12.22
C PRO A 148 7.83 -17.43 -11.81
N PHE A 149 7.64 -18.66 -11.30
CA PHE A 149 6.30 -19.17 -10.93
C PHE A 149 5.57 -18.27 -9.92
N ASP A 150 6.33 -17.60 -9.07
CA ASP A 150 5.89 -16.68 -8.02
C ASP A 150 5.77 -15.23 -8.47
N ALA A 151 6.19 -14.91 -9.69
CA ALA A 151 6.06 -13.56 -10.19
C ALA A 151 4.56 -13.22 -10.37
N PRO A 152 4.10 -12.09 -9.83
CA PRO A 152 2.75 -11.63 -10.07
C PRO A 152 2.57 -11.34 -11.57
N LYS A 153 1.34 -11.23 -12.03
CA LYS A 153 1.09 -10.73 -13.40
C LYS A 153 1.57 -9.30 -13.59
N ARG A 154 1.40 -8.46 -12.58
CA ARG A 154 1.66 -7.01 -12.61
C ARG A 154 2.31 -6.59 -11.30
N THR A 155 3.34 -5.75 -11.37
CA THR A 155 3.94 -5.15 -10.18
C THR A 155 4.53 -3.78 -10.46
N THR A 156 4.72 -3.01 -9.39
CA THR A 156 5.69 -1.92 -9.35
C THR A 156 6.77 -2.26 -8.33
N TYR A 157 8.03 -2.28 -8.74
CA TYR A 157 9.16 -2.19 -7.83
C TYR A 157 9.44 -0.71 -7.53
N VAL A 158 9.22 -0.32 -6.29
CA VAL A 158 9.36 1.06 -5.81
C VAL A 158 10.66 1.17 -5.04
N THR A 159 11.51 2.11 -5.42
CA THR A 159 12.82 2.34 -4.78
C THR A 159 13.14 3.82 -4.63
N GLY A 160 14.14 4.13 -3.79
CA GLY A 160 14.60 5.51 -3.64
C GLY A 160 13.52 6.46 -3.13
N ILE A 161 12.62 5.96 -2.28
CA ILE A 161 11.54 6.76 -1.70
C ILE A 161 12.18 7.79 -0.78
N ASN A 162 11.99 9.07 -1.13
CA ASN A 162 12.53 10.20 -0.40
C ASN A 162 11.40 11.17 -0.07
N GLN A 163 11.23 11.43 1.22
CA GLN A 163 10.29 12.40 1.78
C GLN A 163 11.07 13.55 2.38
N PHE A 164 10.64 14.79 2.14
CA PHE A 164 11.32 15.95 2.71
C PHE A 164 10.52 16.55 3.86
N GLY A 165 11.20 16.91 4.95
CA GLY A 165 10.57 17.61 6.08
C GLY A 165 9.46 16.79 6.72
N SER A 166 8.27 17.35 6.81
CA SER A 166 7.08 16.74 7.44
C SER A 166 6.12 16.07 6.46
N THR A 167 6.56 15.78 5.22
CA THR A 167 5.71 15.16 4.19
C THR A 167 5.07 13.89 4.73
N SER A 168 3.74 13.84 4.74
CA SER A 168 3.01 12.59 4.97
C SER A 168 2.84 11.89 3.63
N LEU A 169 3.24 10.62 3.55
CA LEU A 169 3.19 9.80 2.34
C LEU A 169 2.46 8.51 2.66
N ASN A 170 1.37 8.24 1.95
CA ASN A 170 0.56 7.04 2.14
C ASN A 170 0.34 6.33 0.81
N PHE A 171 0.39 5.00 0.84
CA PHE A 171 0.05 4.16 -0.31
C PHE A 171 -1.23 3.38 -0.03
N HIS A 172 -2.06 3.29 -1.06
CA HIS A 172 -3.40 2.75 -0.99
C HIS A 172 -3.64 1.74 -2.08
N HIS A 173 -4.30 0.63 -1.75
CA HIS A 173 -4.74 -0.34 -2.75
C HIS A 173 -6.08 0.09 -3.36
N GLY A 174 -6.33 -0.36 -4.59
CA GLY A 174 -7.53 -0.01 -5.32
C GLY A 174 -7.42 1.32 -6.06
N LEU A 175 -8.58 1.89 -6.41
CA LEU A 175 -8.69 3.21 -7.04
C LEU A 175 -9.15 4.25 -6.01
N PRO A 176 -8.77 5.53 -6.17
CA PRO A 176 -9.23 6.59 -5.27
C PRO A 176 -10.73 6.86 -5.50
N ALA A 177 -11.60 6.26 -4.69
CA ALA A 177 -13.05 6.53 -4.69
C ALA A 177 -13.34 8.01 -4.35
N ALA A 178 -14.57 8.50 -4.50
CA ALA A 178 -14.87 9.93 -4.26
C ALA A 178 -14.43 10.46 -2.87
N ASP A 179 -14.34 9.59 -1.87
CA ASP A 179 -13.95 9.88 -0.48
C ASP A 179 -12.48 9.55 -0.14
N TYR A 180 -11.63 9.32 -1.15
CA TYR A 180 -10.24 8.85 -1.02
C TYR A 180 -9.35 9.69 -0.09
N GLN A 181 -9.70 10.96 0.14
CA GLN A 181 -8.98 11.87 1.03
C GLN A 181 -9.26 11.60 2.52
N THR A 182 -10.37 10.91 2.82
CA THR A 182 -10.84 10.63 4.18
C THR A 182 -10.78 9.14 4.52
N LEU A 183 -10.86 8.26 3.52
CA LEU A 183 -10.80 6.82 3.71
C LEU A 183 -9.35 6.36 3.95
N LYS A 184 -9.12 5.69 5.08
CA LYS A 184 -7.82 5.09 5.44
C LYS A 184 -7.82 3.56 5.40
N SER A 185 -8.97 2.92 5.21
CA SER A 185 -9.10 1.47 5.29
C SER A 185 -8.34 0.72 4.20
N ASN A 186 -8.10 1.36 3.05
CA ASN A 186 -7.35 0.79 1.94
C ASN A 186 -5.86 1.16 1.94
N GLN A 187 -5.38 1.83 2.99
CA GLN A 187 -3.98 2.18 3.15
C GLN A 187 -3.17 0.94 3.54
N PHE A 188 -2.01 0.77 2.90
CA PHE A 188 -1.04 -0.27 3.23
C PHE A 188 0.37 0.26 3.53
N PHE A 189 0.60 1.54 3.30
CA PHE A 189 1.83 2.23 3.68
C PHE A 189 1.49 3.59 4.29
N GLU A 190 2.14 3.94 5.39
CA GLU A 190 2.19 5.29 5.96
C GLU A 190 3.59 5.62 6.48
N ASN A 191 4.03 6.83 6.18
CA ASN A 191 5.21 7.43 6.79
C ASN A 191 5.01 8.96 6.78
N PRO A 192 5.09 9.67 7.92
CA PRO A 192 5.48 9.23 9.26
C PRO A 192 4.41 8.40 9.96
N GLN A 193 4.83 7.62 10.97
CA GLN A 193 3.96 6.77 11.78
C GLN A 193 3.78 7.32 13.19
N TYR A 194 2.60 7.11 13.75
CA TYR A 194 2.26 7.47 15.12
C TYR A 194 2.24 6.24 16.02
N PHE A 195 3.06 6.25 17.07
CA PHE A 195 3.20 5.16 18.03
C PHE A 195 2.76 5.61 19.42
N ASP A 196 1.91 4.83 20.08
CA ASP A 196 1.55 5.11 21.47
C ASP A 196 2.72 4.78 22.40
N ASN A 197 3.05 5.71 23.30
CA ASN A 197 4.03 5.54 24.35
C ASN A 197 3.47 6.00 25.71
N ASP A 198 4.21 5.72 26.80
CA ASP A 198 3.75 6.01 28.18
C ASP A 198 3.48 7.51 28.47
N GLY A 199 3.90 8.42 27.58
CA GLY A 199 3.72 9.87 27.69
C GLY A 199 2.83 10.52 26.62
N GLY A 200 2.28 9.75 25.68
CA GLY A 200 1.47 10.25 24.56
C GLY A 200 1.74 9.52 23.25
N GLN A 201 1.43 10.16 22.12
CA GLN A 201 1.65 9.60 20.79
C GLN A 201 2.93 10.19 20.20
N GLU A 202 3.92 9.34 19.87
CA GLU A 202 5.17 9.74 19.23
C GLU A 202 5.05 9.62 17.71
N LYS A 203 5.37 10.71 17.02
CA LYS A 203 5.41 10.76 15.56
C LYS A 203 6.82 10.46 15.08
N ILE A 204 7.02 9.32 14.41
CA ILE A 204 8.32 8.89 13.88
C ILE A 204 8.29 8.95 12.35
N LEU A 205 9.17 9.76 11.77
CA LEU A 205 9.45 9.74 10.33
C LEU A 205 10.63 8.82 10.04
N PHE A 206 10.39 7.75 9.28
CA PHE A 206 11.44 6.86 8.83
C PHE A 206 12.11 7.46 7.59
N LYS A 207 13.37 7.91 7.76
CA LYS A 207 14.18 8.42 6.64
C LYS A 207 14.69 7.30 5.72
N SER A 208 14.82 6.10 6.27
CA SER A 208 15.13 4.90 5.49
C SER A 208 13.81 4.16 5.23
N VAL A 209 13.41 4.16 3.96
CA VAL A 209 12.28 3.38 3.48
C VAL A 209 12.86 2.34 2.52
N GLU A 210 12.67 1.07 2.85
CA GLU A 210 13.19 -0.04 2.07
C GLU A 210 12.48 -0.16 0.72
N PRO A 211 13.16 -0.71 -0.31
CA PRO A 211 12.52 -1.12 -1.54
C PRO A 211 11.28 -1.98 -1.29
N MET A 212 10.24 -1.76 -2.08
CA MET A 212 9.01 -2.54 -1.97
C MET A 212 8.47 -2.97 -3.31
N GLN A 213 7.74 -4.07 -3.29
CA GLN A 213 7.15 -4.66 -4.47
C GLN A 213 5.63 -4.64 -4.34
N VAL A 214 4.98 -3.81 -5.16
CA VAL A 214 3.54 -3.55 -5.09
C VAL A 214 2.83 -4.37 -6.16
N ASN A 215 2.40 -5.56 -5.77
CA ASN A 215 1.82 -6.59 -6.64
C ASN A 215 0.33 -6.34 -6.93
N LEU A 216 0.01 -5.18 -7.50
CA LEU A 216 -1.36 -4.73 -7.80
C LEU A 216 -1.49 -4.32 -9.27
N PRO A 217 -2.65 -4.52 -9.92
CA PRO A 217 -2.90 -3.94 -11.24
C PRO A 217 -2.92 -2.40 -11.19
N TYR A 218 -3.48 -1.86 -10.10
CA TYR A 218 -3.54 -0.44 -9.85
C TYR A 218 -3.53 -0.17 -8.34
N TRP A 219 -2.96 0.97 -7.97
CA TRP A 219 -2.86 1.47 -6.61
C TRP A 219 -2.66 2.98 -6.68
N TYR A 220 -2.68 3.68 -5.55
CA TYR A 220 -2.45 5.12 -5.55
C TYR A 220 -1.66 5.61 -4.35
N ILE A 221 -1.05 6.78 -4.54
CA ILE A 221 -0.26 7.49 -3.56
C ILE A 221 -1.03 8.75 -3.18
N THR A 222 -1.19 8.99 -1.88
CA THR A 222 -1.53 10.32 -1.37
C THR A 222 -0.31 10.90 -0.66
N ALA A 223 -0.07 12.18 -0.85
CA ALA A 223 0.98 12.87 -0.12
C ALA A 223 0.55 14.28 0.26
N ASP A 224 1.01 14.75 1.42
CA ASP A 224 0.93 16.14 1.84
C ASP A 224 2.35 16.68 2.03
N GLY A 225 2.94 17.14 0.91
CA GLY A 225 4.32 17.61 0.84
C GLY A 225 5.14 16.97 -0.29
N PRO A 226 6.38 17.45 -0.49
CA PRO A 226 7.26 16.98 -1.56
C PRO A 226 7.76 15.54 -1.31
N TYR A 227 7.82 14.76 -2.39
CA TYR A 227 8.41 13.43 -2.40
C TYR A 227 8.97 13.07 -3.77
N SER A 228 9.89 12.10 -3.78
CA SER A 228 10.39 11.46 -5.00
C SER A 228 10.54 9.95 -4.81
N MET A 229 10.38 9.19 -5.88
CA MET A 229 10.66 7.75 -5.91
C MET A 229 10.89 7.27 -7.33
N THR A 230 11.56 6.12 -7.47
CA THR A 230 11.68 5.40 -8.73
C THR A 230 10.63 4.31 -8.79
N LEU A 231 9.91 4.22 -9.90
CA LEU A 231 8.93 3.18 -10.20
C LEU A 231 9.47 2.34 -11.36
N ASP A 232 9.45 1.02 -11.23
CA ASP A 232 9.86 0.12 -12.31
C ASP A 232 8.94 -1.10 -12.38
N GLY A 233 8.59 -1.53 -13.59
CA GLY A 233 7.79 -2.73 -13.82
C GLY A 233 8.65 -3.99 -13.80
N THR A 234 9.56 -4.14 -12.83
CA THR A 234 10.45 -5.31 -12.71
C THR A 234 10.10 -6.17 -11.49
N TYR A 235 10.23 -7.50 -11.64
CA TYR A 235 10.04 -8.44 -10.53
C TYR A 235 11.38 -8.80 -9.88
N ARG A 236 11.49 -8.65 -8.55
CA ARG A 236 12.60 -9.11 -7.72
C ARG A 236 12.07 -9.84 -6.49
N ASN A 237 12.27 -11.16 -6.43
CA ASN A 237 12.10 -11.93 -5.22
C ASN A 237 13.47 -12.32 -4.66
N VAL A 238 13.96 -11.54 -3.70
CA VAL A 238 15.24 -11.79 -3.04
C VAL A 238 15.11 -11.52 -1.55
N ILE A 239 15.93 -12.22 -0.76
CA ILE A 239 16.15 -11.88 0.64
C ILE A 239 16.62 -10.43 0.70
N HIS A 240 15.92 -9.60 1.48
CA HIS A 240 16.24 -8.19 1.62
C HIS A 240 17.12 -7.95 2.84
N ASN A 241 18.15 -7.12 2.68
CA ASN A 241 18.96 -6.64 3.79
C ASN A 241 18.70 -5.14 3.93
N THR A 242 18.22 -4.74 5.10
CA THR A 242 17.99 -3.32 5.38
C THR A 242 19.30 -2.54 5.43
N THR A 243 19.20 -1.23 5.25
CA THR A 243 20.38 -0.34 5.22
C THR A 243 20.53 0.54 6.46
N SER A 244 19.54 0.49 7.37
CA SER A 244 19.43 1.35 8.54
C SER A 244 18.83 0.61 9.72
N VAL A 245 19.30 0.96 10.93
CA VAL A 245 18.73 0.47 12.20
C VAL A 245 17.32 1.01 12.49
N ASN A 246 16.98 2.14 11.85
CA ASN A 246 15.65 2.73 11.89
C ASN A 246 15.11 2.74 10.46
N THR A 247 14.18 1.83 10.15
CA THR A 247 13.68 1.63 8.79
C THR A 247 12.25 1.11 8.77
N THR A 248 11.58 1.33 7.64
CA THR A 248 10.27 0.76 7.35
C THR A 248 10.25 0.20 5.93
N GLY A 249 9.46 -0.83 5.71
CA GLY A 249 9.25 -1.40 4.39
C GLY A 249 7.90 -2.10 4.32
N VAL A 250 7.54 -2.54 3.12
CA VAL A 250 6.22 -3.13 2.85
C VAL A 250 6.38 -4.45 2.13
N PHE A 251 5.58 -5.41 2.56
CA PHE A 251 5.28 -6.64 1.86
C PHE A 251 3.83 -6.60 1.36
N VAL A 252 3.65 -6.60 0.04
CA VAL A 252 2.33 -6.68 -0.61
C VAL A 252 2.19 -8.01 -1.30
N LEU A 253 1.20 -8.80 -0.90
CA LEU A 253 0.93 -10.08 -1.53
C LEU A 253 -0.56 -10.30 -1.80
N THR A 254 -0.87 -10.61 -3.06
CA THR A 254 -2.24 -10.76 -3.58
C THR A 254 -2.44 -12.03 -4.43
N ASP A 255 -1.39 -12.81 -4.66
CA ASP A 255 -1.38 -13.98 -5.55
C ASP A 255 -0.55 -15.13 -4.95
N VAL A 256 0.59 -15.49 -5.56
CA VAL A 256 1.45 -16.60 -5.13
C VAL A 256 2.29 -16.23 -3.91
N TRP A 257 2.18 -17.00 -2.84
CA TRP A 257 2.97 -16.84 -1.62
C TRP A 257 4.25 -17.65 -1.65
N LEU A 258 5.38 -16.93 -1.62
CA LEU A 258 6.67 -17.47 -1.22
C LEU A 258 7.14 -16.80 0.07
N PRO A 259 7.93 -17.51 0.90
CA PRO A 259 8.55 -16.95 2.08
C PRO A 259 9.30 -15.64 1.78
N HIS A 260 8.91 -14.57 2.45
CA HIS A 260 9.59 -13.28 2.36
C HIS A 260 10.51 -13.09 3.58
N TYR A 261 11.74 -12.67 3.31
CA TYR A 261 12.78 -12.54 4.32
C TYR A 261 13.35 -11.13 4.31
N VAL A 262 13.42 -10.53 5.49
CA VAL A 262 14.13 -9.27 5.70
C VAL A 262 15.13 -9.45 6.84
N ASN A 263 16.40 -9.15 6.60
CA ASN A 263 17.41 -9.08 7.65
C ASN A 263 17.62 -7.62 8.06
N PHE A 264 17.50 -7.37 9.36
CA PHE A 264 17.59 -6.04 9.94
C PHE A 264 19.00 -5.74 10.40
N VAL A 265 19.50 -4.54 10.07
CA VAL A 265 20.66 -3.98 10.74
C VAL A 265 20.24 -3.61 12.15
N THR A 266 21.00 -4.03 13.17
CA THR A 266 20.68 -3.76 14.58
C THR A 266 21.78 -2.95 15.26
N ASP A 267 21.38 -2.19 16.29
CA ASP A 267 22.31 -1.56 17.23
C ASP A 267 22.32 -2.39 18.54
N PRO A 268 23.42 -3.10 18.86
CA PRO A 268 23.48 -3.94 20.05
C PRO A 268 23.50 -3.12 21.35
N THR A 269 23.75 -1.81 21.29
CA THR A 269 23.84 -0.92 22.45
C THR A 269 22.49 -0.31 22.84
N ARG A 270 21.43 -0.53 22.05
CA ARG A 270 20.11 0.08 22.23
C ARG A 270 19.00 -0.96 22.30
N LYS A 271 17.91 -0.59 22.97
CA LYS A 271 16.64 -1.32 22.86
C LYS A 271 16.16 -1.27 21.40
N GLY A 272 15.46 -2.31 20.98
CA GLY A 272 14.82 -2.36 19.67
C GLY A 272 13.31 -2.45 19.81
N ASN A 273 12.64 -1.88 18.82
CA ASN A 273 11.20 -1.81 18.71
C ASN A 273 10.80 -2.38 17.35
N THR A 274 9.74 -3.19 17.33
CA THR A 274 9.25 -3.83 16.11
C THR A 274 7.75 -3.77 16.06
N PHE A 275 7.23 -3.26 14.95
CA PHE A 275 5.81 -3.07 14.75
C PHE A 275 5.41 -3.39 13.32
N THR A 276 4.13 -3.65 13.14
CA THR A 276 3.53 -3.89 11.83
C THR A 276 2.19 -3.16 11.72
N LEU A 277 1.94 -2.63 10.54
CA LEU A 277 0.61 -2.26 10.07
C LEU A 277 0.13 -3.36 9.12
N VAL A 278 -1.01 -3.98 9.40
CA VAL A 278 -1.48 -5.14 8.65
C VAL A 278 -2.94 -5.05 8.22
N THR A 279 -3.18 -5.34 6.95
CA THR A 279 -4.51 -5.58 6.38
C THR A 279 -4.52 -6.97 5.75
N THR A 280 -5.51 -7.79 6.10
CA THR A 280 -5.61 -9.19 5.66
C THR A 280 -6.99 -9.54 5.11
N GLU A 281 -6.99 -10.24 3.98
CA GLU A 281 -8.14 -10.94 3.44
C GLU A 281 -7.72 -12.37 3.08
N LEU A 282 -7.66 -13.20 4.11
CA LEU A 282 -7.03 -14.52 4.02
C LEU A 282 -8.06 -15.65 3.85
N LYS A 283 -7.75 -16.56 2.94
CA LYS A 283 -8.41 -17.85 2.71
C LYS A 283 -7.70 -19.02 3.40
N ARG A 284 -6.42 -18.85 3.75
CA ARG A 284 -5.59 -19.78 4.54
C ARG A 284 -4.73 -18.99 5.52
N GLU A 285 -4.18 -19.67 6.50
CA GLU A 285 -3.38 -19.02 7.53
C GLU A 285 -2.08 -18.42 6.97
N ALA A 286 -1.67 -17.30 7.54
CA ALA A 286 -0.37 -16.68 7.32
C ALA A 286 0.32 -16.38 8.65
N GLN A 287 1.64 -16.47 8.67
CA GLN A 287 2.48 -16.23 9.82
C GLN A 287 3.51 -15.14 9.51
N VAL A 288 3.59 -14.15 10.38
CA VAL A 288 4.61 -13.10 10.38
C VAL A 288 5.44 -13.29 11.63
N VAL A 289 6.72 -13.63 11.47
CA VAL A 289 7.61 -13.94 12.59
C VAL A 289 8.81 -13.02 12.57
N PHE A 290 8.94 -12.24 13.63
CA PHE A 290 10.17 -11.53 13.93
C PHE A 290 11.04 -12.37 14.84
N THR A 291 12.35 -12.36 14.61
CA THR A 291 13.32 -13.21 15.34
C THR A 291 14.59 -12.43 15.66
N ASN A 292 15.23 -12.82 16.75
CA ASN A 292 16.62 -12.55 17.07
C ASN A 292 17.27 -13.82 17.63
N ASP A 293 18.56 -13.76 17.95
CA ASP A 293 19.31 -14.91 18.48
C ASP A 293 18.70 -15.58 19.73
N GLU A 294 17.91 -14.85 20.53
CA GLU A 294 17.40 -15.33 21.82
C GLU A 294 15.93 -15.74 21.79
N SER A 295 15.14 -15.20 20.86
CA SER A 295 13.67 -15.23 20.95
C SER A 295 12.96 -14.94 19.63
N ALA A 296 11.66 -15.21 19.61
CA ALA A 296 10.78 -14.93 18.48
C ALA A 296 9.53 -14.17 18.94
N PHE A 297 9.06 -13.26 18.08
CA PHE A 297 7.78 -12.57 18.18
C PHE A 297 6.91 -12.99 16.98
N PRO A 298 6.12 -14.08 17.12
CA PRO A 298 5.23 -14.54 16.07
C PRO A 298 3.87 -13.85 16.13
N ALA A 299 3.31 -13.56 14.95
CA ALA A 299 1.93 -13.18 14.75
C ALA A 299 1.30 -14.12 13.70
N THR A 300 0.20 -14.77 14.07
CA THR A 300 -0.54 -15.69 13.20
C THR A 300 -1.87 -15.06 12.82
N TYR A 301 -2.17 -15.07 11.52
CA TYR A 301 -3.38 -14.53 10.92
C TYR A 301 -4.20 -15.66 10.33
N ALA A 302 -5.33 -15.97 10.98
CA ALA A 302 -6.23 -17.04 10.58
C ALA A 302 -7.20 -16.60 9.46
N PRO A 303 -7.68 -17.54 8.62
CA PRO A 303 -8.69 -17.23 7.61
C PRO A 303 -10.00 -16.77 8.25
N GLY A 304 -10.69 -15.83 7.59
CA GLY A 304 -11.98 -15.28 8.06
C GLY A 304 -11.89 -14.25 9.20
N ASN A 305 -10.71 -14.02 9.77
CA ASN A 305 -10.45 -12.93 10.72
C ASN A 305 -9.72 -11.79 10.00
N ASN A 306 -10.43 -11.11 9.10
CA ASN A 306 -9.87 -10.03 8.31
C ASN A 306 -9.50 -8.86 9.21
N LEU A 307 -8.24 -8.42 9.12
CA LEU A 307 -7.77 -7.22 9.76
C LEU A 307 -7.78 -6.09 8.74
N ILE A 308 -8.16 -4.90 9.20
CA ILE A 308 -8.12 -3.68 8.40
C ILE A 308 -7.25 -2.71 9.16
N HIS A 309 -6.10 -2.36 8.60
CA HIS A 309 -5.23 -1.32 9.13
C HIS A 309 -4.87 -1.58 10.61
N ALA A 310 -4.62 -2.84 10.97
CA ALA A 310 -4.37 -3.24 12.34
C ALA A 310 -2.91 -3.00 12.72
N PHE A 311 -2.71 -2.41 13.89
CA PHE A 311 -1.39 -2.09 14.40
C PHE A 311 -0.98 -3.09 15.47
N ILE A 312 0.16 -3.77 15.29
CA ILE A 312 0.66 -4.81 16.19
C ILE A 312 2.14 -4.56 16.42
N GLY A 313 2.61 -4.62 17.66
CA GLY A 313 4.04 -4.59 17.91
C GLY A 313 4.43 -4.75 19.36
N SER A 314 5.74 -4.64 19.57
CA SER A 314 6.38 -4.90 20.85
C SER A 314 7.73 -4.17 20.91
N ASN A 315 8.23 -3.99 22.13
CA ASN A 315 9.61 -3.56 22.39
C ASN A 315 10.58 -4.72 22.16
N PHE A 316 10.54 -5.28 20.95
CA PHE A 316 11.31 -6.42 20.50
C PHE A 316 12.37 -5.96 19.50
N LYS A 317 13.64 -6.30 19.74
CA LYS A 317 14.74 -6.02 18.82
C LYS A 317 14.83 -7.15 17.82
N SER A 318 14.31 -6.92 16.61
CA SER A 318 14.35 -7.90 15.52
C SER A 318 15.65 -7.84 14.75
N GLU A 319 16.21 -9.01 14.44
CA GLU A 319 17.32 -9.18 13.50
C GLU A 319 16.83 -9.75 12.17
N ARG A 320 15.67 -10.41 12.18
CA ARG A 320 15.06 -10.96 10.97
C ARG A 320 13.54 -10.99 11.05
N LEU A 321 12.89 -10.71 9.91
CA LEU A 321 11.47 -10.94 9.64
C LEU A 321 11.31 -12.08 8.65
N VAL A 322 10.33 -12.95 8.90
CA VAL A 322 9.86 -13.98 7.98
C VAL A 322 8.35 -13.85 7.82
N VAL A 323 7.86 -13.76 6.59
CA VAL A 323 6.43 -13.81 6.27
C VAL A 323 6.14 -15.06 5.45
N ASN A 324 5.31 -15.94 5.97
CA ASN A 324 4.98 -17.24 5.37
C ASN A 324 3.47 -17.47 5.31
N GLY A 325 3.00 -18.18 4.29
CA GLY A 325 1.65 -18.74 4.22
C GLY A 325 1.68 -20.25 4.49
N THR A 326 0.55 -20.81 4.95
CA THR A 326 0.39 -22.27 5.04
C THR A 326 0.03 -22.91 3.69
N ASP A 327 -0.21 -22.10 2.67
CA ASP A 327 -0.58 -22.47 1.30
C ASP A 327 0.15 -21.51 0.35
N ILE A 328 0.21 -21.86 -0.94
CA ILE A 328 0.73 -20.98 -2.00
C ILE A 328 -0.29 -19.92 -2.44
N TYR A 329 -1.59 -20.10 -2.14
CA TYR A 329 -2.65 -19.11 -2.38
C TYR A 329 -3.49 -18.82 -1.11
N PRO A 330 -2.86 -18.34 0.00
CA PRO A 330 -3.53 -18.10 1.26
C PRO A 330 -4.40 -16.84 1.26
N GLY A 331 -4.35 -15.99 0.23
CA GLY A 331 -5.18 -14.79 0.10
C GLY A 331 -4.34 -13.51 -0.01
N THR A 332 -4.92 -12.38 0.40
CA THR A 332 -4.28 -11.08 0.32
C THR A 332 -3.76 -10.64 1.69
N MET A 333 -2.52 -10.14 1.72
CA MET A 333 -1.92 -9.49 2.87
C MET A 333 -1.17 -8.23 2.42
N TYR A 334 -1.43 -7.14 3.12
CA TYR A 334 -0.63 -5.94 3.09
C TYR A 334 0.03 -5.78 4.45
N LEU A 335 1.35 -5.81 4.50
CA LEU A 335 2.12 -5.74 5.73
C LEU A 335 3.20 -4.66 5.60
N GLN A 336 3.03 -3.53 6.28
CA GLN A 336 4.13 -2.63 6.54
C GLN A 336 4.84 -3.05 7.82
N TYR A 337 6.16 -3.17 7.81
CA TYR A 337 6.95 -3.39 9.01
C TYR A 337 7.72 -2.11 9.37
N TYR A 338 8.00 -1.97 10.67
CA TYR A 338 8.80 -0.89 11.23
C TYR A 338 9.76 -1.47 12.23
N VAL A 339 11.04 -1.09 12.12
CA VAL A 339 12.04 -1.35 13.16
C VAL A 339 12.77 -0.07 13.50
N TRP A 340 12.98 0.20 14.79
CA TRP A 340 13.81 1.31 15.21
C TRP A 340 14.45 1.06 16.58
N THR A 341 15.50 1.84 16.83
CA THR A 341 16.24 1.85 18.08
C THR A 341 15.60 2.79 19.09
N GLY A 342 15.44 2.31 20.31
CA GLY A 342 15.03 3.10 21.47
C GLY A 342 16.21 3.60 22.29
N TYR A 343 16.01 3.64 23.61
CA TYR A 343 17.01 4.06 24.59
C TYR A 343 18.23 3.14 24.63
N LEU A 344 19.36 3.68 25.10
CA LEU A 344 20.56 2.91 25.41
C LEU A 344 20.25 1.80 26.41
N LEU A 345 20.80 0.61 26.16
CA LEU A 345 20.77 -0.49 27.10
C LEU A 345 21.68 -0.17 28.30
N PRO A 346 21.37 -0.66 29.50
CA PRO A 346 22.25 -0.50 30.64
C PRO A 346 23.61 -1.10 30.33
N THR A 347 24.68 -0.32 30.47
CA THR A 347 26.03 -0.89 30.44
C THR A 347 26.21 -1.72 31.70
N THR A 348 26.43 -3.02 31.55
CA THR A 348 26.99 -3.82 32.63
C THR A 348 28.42 -3.34 32.84
N THR A 349 28.62 -2.37 33.73
CA THR A 349 29.93 -2.14 34.31
C THR A 349 30.27 -3.38 35.12
N VAL A 350 31.06 -4.28 34.54
CA VAL A 350 31.78 -5.26 35.35
C VAL A 350 32.61 -4.43 36.33
N PRO A 351 32.44 -4.58 37.66
CA PRO A 351 33.28 -3.84 38.58
C PRO A 351 34.72 -4.30 38.33
N THR A 352 35.51 -3.47 37.67
CA THR A 352 36.95 -3.62 37.66
C THR A 352 37.38 -3.45 39.10
N THR A 353 37.72 -4.56 39.76
CA THR A 353 38.31 -4.54 41.10
C THR A 353 39.66 -3.83 41.02
N VAL A 354 39.66 -2.50 41.03
CA VAL A 354 40.86 -1.72 41.27
C VAL A 354 41.15 -1.90 42.75
N ARG A 355 42.19 -2.68 43.03
CA ARG A 355 42.69 -2.92 44.38
C ARG A 355 43.39 -1.65 44.87
N THR A 356 42.62 -0.68 45.33
CA THR A 356 43.14 0.49 46.05
C THR A 356 42.91 0.29 47.54
N SER A 357 44.00 -0.01 48.24
CA SER A 357 44.05 0.04 49.69
C SER A 357 43.85 1.48 50.17
N SER A 358 42.75 1.76 50.87
CA SER A 358 42.78 2.40 52.19
C SER A 358 41.39 2.89 52.67
N ARG A 359 41.04 2.37 53.86
CA ARG A 359 40.25 2.94 54.97
C ARG A 359 38.76 3.29 54.75
N PRO A 360 37.84 2.71 55.56
CA PRO A 360 36.40 2.94 55.43
C PRO A 360 35.99 4.30 56.01
N ILE A 361 35.19 5.05 55.25
CA ILE A 361 34.39 6.17 55.77
C ILE A 361 32.93 5.75 55.61
N THR A 362 32.25 5.64 56.75
CA THR A 362 30.85 5.27 56.86
C THR A 362 29.97 6.46 56.42
N SER A 363 29.19 6.29 55.36
CA SER A 363 28.04 7.17 55.09
C SER A 363 26.82 6.32 54.75
N THR A 364 25.81 6.42 55.60
CA THR A 364 24.47 5.87 55.45
C THR A 364 23.76 6.44 54.23
N THR A 365 23.29 5.58 53.33
CA THR A 365 22.31 5.95 52.28
C THR A 365 21.06 5.10 52.41
N VAL A 366 19.94 5.82 52.39
CA VAL A 366 18.58 5.39 52.69
C VAL A 366 18.04 4.49 51.58
N ALA A 367 17.50 3.33 51.97
CA ALA A 367 16.72 2.48 51.08
C ALA A 367 15.38 3.15 50.79
N THR A 368 15.13 3.49 49.53
CA THR A 368 13.80 3.92 49.07
C THR A 368 13.22 2.80 48.23
N SER A 369 12.31 2.02 48.84
CA SER A 369 11.49 1.04 48.13
C SER A 369 10.28 1.76 47.52
N THR A 370 10.13 1.72 46.20
CA THR A 370 8.88 2.13 45.56
C THR A 370 8.21 0.94 44.89
N LYS A 371 6.96 0.74 45.27
CA LYS A 371 6.12 -0.43 45.03
C LYS A 371 5.71 -0.56 43.56
N SER A 372 5.65 -1.81 43.11
CA SER A 372 4.88 -2.24 41.93
C SER A 372 3.42 -1.80 42.07
N CYS A 373 2.84 -1.28 40.99
CA CYS A 373 1.41 -1.02 40.86
C CYS A 373 0.92 -1.67 39.57
N ASN A 374 0.38 -2.88 39.69
CA ASN A 374 -0.40 -3.52 38.64
C ASN A 374 -1.69 -2.72 38.42
N LYS A 375 -1.87 -2.13 37.24
CA LYS A 375 -3.18 -1.66 36.79
C LYS A 375 -3.63 -2.45 35.57
N LEU A 376 -4.42 -3.48 35.85
CA LEU A 376 -5.30 -4.16 34.92
C LEU A 376 -6.33 -3.14 34.39
N LYS A 377 -6.30 -2.81 33.10
CA LYS A 377 -7.38 -2.06 32.44
C LYS A 377 -8.28 -3.04 31.69
N VAL A 378 -9.43 -3.33 32.29
CA VAL A 378 -10.56 -3.97 31.62
C VAL A 378 -11.29 -2.88 30.83
N PHE A 379 -11.32 -3.01 29.50
CA PHE A 379 -12.16 -2.17 28.65
C PHE A 379 -13.58 -2.72 28.66
N LEU A 380 -14.53 -1.93 29.17
CA LEU A 380 -15.96 -2.16 29.06
C LEU A 380 -16.45 -1.37 27.84
N SER A 381 -16.87 -2.07 26.79
CA SER A 381 -17.52 -1.49 25.62
C SER A 381 -19.01 -1.26 25.92
N LEU A 382 -19.46 0.00 25.89
CA LEU A 382 -20.86 0.35 25.97
C LEU A 382 -21.40 0.58 24.54
N LEU A 383 -22.28 -0.32 24.11
CA LEU A 383 -23.04 -0.23 22.86
C LEU A 383 -24.16 0.81 23.05
N VAL A 384 -24.16 1.89 22.26
CA VAL A 384 -25.30 2.80 22.18
C VAL A 384 -25.98 2.61 20.83
N LEU A 385 -27.10 1.92 20.87
CA LEU A 385 -28.08 1.82 19.79
C LEU A 385 -28.93 3.10 19.83
N VAL A 386 -28.91 3.90 18.76
CA VAL A 386 -29.93 4.95 18.56
C VAL A 386 -30.77 4.56 17.35
N CYS A 387 -31.98 4.10 17.65
CA CYS A 387 -33.09 4.10 16.71
C CYS A 387 -33.55 5.55 16.49
N VAL A 388 -33.81 5.93 15.25
CA VAL A 388 -34.74 7.01 14.93
C VAL A 388 -35.69 6.50 13.83
N ILE A 389 -36.97 6.70 14.12
CA ILE A 389 -38.18 6.38 13.37
C ILE A 389 -38.28 7.22 12.09
#